data_AF-A0A3D8I2V0-F1
#
_entry.id   AF-A0A3D8I2V0-F1
#
_cell.length_a   1.000
_cell.length_b   1.000
_cell.length_c   1.000
_cell.angle_alpha   90.00
_cell.angle_beta   90.00
_cell.angle_gamma   90.00
#
_symmetry.space_group_name_H-M   'P 1'
#
loop_
_entity.id
_entity.type
_entity.pdbx_description
1 polymer ?
#
loop_
_entity_poly.entity_id
_entity_poly.type
_entity_poly.pdbx_seq_one_letter_code
_entity_poly.pdbx_strand_id
1 'polypeptide(L)'
;KENLLLKLKEIFTIKRILISLVSLFFILFFVGGCSFKYMDWQWYEYKQLCLTAGEIIKESHKYDIVNRYDWTTITNKPIYVDSRITEHSYQNQFHDGKIFYKYKFYIYKNFGIFLHGDEAAGLHIEISKNLSCKP
;
A
#
# COMPACT_ATOMS: atom_id res chain seq x y z
N LYS A 1 -30.02 11.64 44.20
CA LYS A 1 -28.55 11.78 44.33
C LYS A 1 -27.80 10.61 43.66
N GLU A 2 -28.22 9.37 43.90
CA GLU A 2 -27.60 8.14 43.36
C GLU A 2 -27.54 8.08 41.82
N ASN A 3 -28.64 8.44 41.14
CA ASN A 3 -28.71 8.51 39.67
C ASN A 3 -27.74 9.55 39.05
N LEU A 4 -27.40 10.60 39.82
CA LEU A 4 -26.46 11.66 39.39
C LEU A 4 -25.00 11.18 39.49
N LEU A 5 -24.68 10.39 40.52
CA LEU A 5 -23.37 9.75 40.71
C LEU A 5 -23.08 8.68 39.64
N LEU A 6 -24.09 7.89 39.28
CA LEU A 6 -24.00 6.90 38.20
C LEU A 6 -23.67 7.57 36.86
N LYS A 7 -24.43 8.60 36.48
CA LYS A 7 -24.18 9.37 35.25
C LYS A 7 -22.80 10.03 35.23
N LEU A 8 -22.33 10.56 36.36
CA LEU A 8 -20.99 11.13 36.47
C LEU A 8 -19.92 10.05 36.25
N LYS A 9 -20.07 8.87 36.86
CA LYS A 9 -19.13 7.74 36.69
C LYS A 9 -19.06 7.26 35.25
N GLU A 10 -20.20 7.17 34.56
CA GLU A 10 -20.27 6.86 33.12
C GLU A 10 -19.53 7.90 32.29
N ILE A 11 -19.75 9.20 32.53
CA ILE A 11 -19.05 10.29 31.83
C ILE A 11 -17.54 10.20 32.03
N PHE A 12 -17.07 9.98 33.26
CA PHE A 12 -15.64 9.81 33.55
C PHE A 12 -15.06 8.58 32.84
N THR A 13 -15.82 7.50 32.74
CA THR A 13 -15.42 6.27 32.04
C THR A 13 -15.32 6.52 30.54
N ILE A 14 -16.32 7.16 29.92
CA ILE A 14 -16.31 7.52 28.50
C ILE A 14 -15.15 8.46 28.19
N LYS A 15 -14.90 9.48 29.03
CA LYS A 15 -13.75 10.37 28.87
C LYS A 15 -12.43 9.60 28.89
N ARG A 16 -12.27 8.65 29.81
CA ARG A 16 -11.06 7.82 29.91
C ARG A 16 -10.88 6.93 28.68
N ILE A 17 -11.95 6.31 28.18
CA ILE A 17 -11.92 5.50 26.96
C ILE A 17 -11.56 6.38 25.76
N LEU A 18 -12.16 7.56 25.65
CA LEU A 18 -11.88 8.50 24.56
C LEU A 18 -10.41 8.92 24.54
N ILE A 19 -9.84 9.29 25.70
CA ILE A 19 -8.42 9.63 25.83
C ILE A 19 -7.55 8.45 25.39
N SER A 20 -7.90 7.23 25.78
CA SER A 20 -7.18 6.02 25.37
C SER A 20 -7.21 5.80 23.85
N LEU A 21 -8.37 5.97 23.20
CA LEU A 21 -8.51 5.81 21.76
C LEU A 21 -7.76 6.88 20.97
N VAL A 22 -7.82 8.14 21.42
CA VAL A 22 -7.07 9.25 20.82
C VAL A 22 -5.56 8.99 20.95
N SER A 23 -5.11 8.51 22.10
CA SER A 23 -3.70 8.18 22.33
C SER A 23 -3.24 7.07 21.39
N LEU A 24 -4.04 6.01 21.23
CA LEU A 24 -3.76 4.92 20.31
C LEU A 24 -3.70 5.40 18.85
N PHE A 25 -4.62 6.28 18.44
CA PHE A 25 -4.62 6.89 17.11
C PHE A 25 -3.30 7.59 16.81
N PHE A 26 -2.82 8.43 17.73
CA PHE A 26 -1.53 9.11 17.57
C PHE A 26 -0.35 8.13 17.51
N ILE A 27 -0.32 7.11 18.37
CA ILE A 27 0.72 6.07 18.33
C ILE A 27 0.76 5.41 16.95
N LEU A 28 -0.39 4.99 16.42
CA LEU A 28 -0.47 4.36 15.10
C LEU A 28 -0.06 5.31 13.97
N PHE A 29 -0.41 6.59 14.06
CA PHE A 29 -0.01 7.62 13.09
C PHE A 29 1.52 7.78 13.04
N PHE A 30 2.18 7.90 14.20
CA PHE A 30 3.64 8.06 14.27
C PHE A 30 4.39 6.78 13.91
N VAL A 31 3.97 5.62 14.42
CA VAL A 31 4.54 4.31 14.00
C VAL A 31 4.31 4.08 12.50
N GLY A 32 3.24 4.65 11.97
CA GLY A 32 2.91 4.68 10.54
C GLY A 32 3.88 5.48 9.67
N GLY A 33 4.81 6.24 10.26
CA GLY A 33 5.63 7.22 9.55
C GLY A 33 4.82 8.44 9.15
N CYS A 34 4.03 8.99 10.08
CA CYS A 34 3.06 10.06 9.85
C CYS A 34 2.03 9.70 8.77
N SER A 35 1.58 8.44 8.75
CA SER A 35 0.58 7.98 7.78
C SER A 35 -0.57 7.21 8.43
N PHE A 36 -1.69 7.16 7.73
CA PHE A 36 -2.91 6.53 8.23
C PHE A 36 -2.99 5.03 7.92
N LYS A 37 -1.92 4.42 7.37
CA LYS A 37 -1.91 3.02 6.91
C LYS A 37 -2.39 2.01 7.96
N TYR A 38 -2.00 2.15 9.23
CA TYR A 38 -2.39 1.19 10.28
C TYR A 38 -3.81 1.39 10.79
N MET A 39 -4.46 2.49 10.43
CA MET A 39 -5.87 2.75 10.77
C MET A 39 -6.78 2.46 9.58
N ASP A 40 -6.19 2.07 8.46
CA ASP A 40 -6.87 1.82 7.22
C ASP A 40 -7.05 0.32 6.98
N TRP A 41 -8.29 -0.12 6.81
CA TRP A 41 -8.58 -1.53 6.55
C TRP A 41 -8.03 -2.01 5.19
N GLN A 42 -8.02 -1.14 4.16
CA GLN A 42 -7.50 -1.48 2.83
C GLN A 42 -6.00 -1.72 2.83
N TRP A 43 -5.25 -1.16 3.79
CA TRP A 43 -3.83 -1.48 3.95
C TRP A 43 -3.60 -2.96 4.24
N TYR A 44 -4.49 -3.57 5.03
CA TYR A 44 -4.38 -4.99 5.37
C TYR A 44 -4.78 -5.89 4.20
N GLU A 45 -5.79 -5.50 3.43
CA GLU A 45 -6.13 -6.17 2.17
C GLU A 45 -4.98 -6.10 1.17
N TYR A 46 -4.41 -4.91 0.97
CA TYR A 46 -3.22 -4.71 0.15
C TYR A 46 -2.07 -5.61 0.60
N LYS A 47 -1.82 -5.74 1.92
CA LYS A 47 -0.80 -6.66 2.42
C LYS A 47 -1.06 -8.12 2.04
N GLN A 48 -2.31 -8.58 2.09
CA GLN A 48 -2.66 -9.94 1.68
C GLN A 48 -2.47 -10.14 0.18
N LEU A 49 -2.91 -9.16 -0.63
CA LEU A 49 -2.70 -9.18 -2.08
C LEU A 49 -1.21 -9.25 -2.43
N CYS A 50 -0.36 -8.52 -1.71
CA CYS A 50 1.08 -8.55 -1.91
C CYS A 50 1.73 -9.91 -1.62
N LEU A 51 1.10 -10.81 -0.85
CA LEU A 51 1.59 -12.19 -0.72
C LEU A 51 1.43 -12.99 -2.03
N THR A 52 0.53 -12.56 -2.90
CA THR A 52 0.30 -13.14 -4.24
C THR A 52 0.96 -12.35 -5.37
N ALA A 53 1.61 -11.23 -5.04
CA ALA A 53 2.38 -10.44 -6.00
C ALA A 53 3.68 -11.16 -6.34
N GLY A 54 4.13 -11.04 -7.59
CA GLY A 54 5.32 -11.73 -8.06
C GLY A 54 5.25 -12.22 -9.49
N GLU A 55 6.20 -13.09 -9.82
CA GLU A 55 6.31 -13.76 -11.10
C GLU A 55 5.22 -14.84 -11.21
N ILE A 56 4.32 -14.71 -12.19
CA ILE A 56 3.24 -15.68 -12.47
C ILE A 56 3.73 -16.74 -13.46
N ILE A 57 4.50 -16.33 -14.47
CA ILE A 57 5.10 -17.21 -15.47
C ILE A 57 6.59 -16.94 -15.50
N LYS A 58 7.38 -18.00 -15.32
CA LYS A 58 8.84 -17.99 -15.38
C LYS A 58 9.32 -19.15 -16.24
N GLU A 59 9.65 -18.87 -17.50
CA GLU A 59 10.39 -19.85 -18.30
C GLU A 59 11.83 -19.92 -17.76
N SER A 60 12.31 -21.13 -17.44
CA SER A 60 13.58 -21.37 -16.71
C SER A 60 14.81 -20.78 -17.40
N HIS A 61 14.74 -20.55 -18.72
CA HIS A 61 15.83 -20.04 -19.54
C HIS A 61 15.74 -18.54 -19.82
N LYS A 62 14.95 -17.77 -19.06
CA LYS A 62 14.71 -16.32 -19.25
C LYS A 62 15.96 -15.52 -19.66
N TYR A 63 17.09 -15.73 -18.97
CA TYR A 63 18.34 -14.98 -19.25
C TYR A 63 18.99 -15.37 -20.58
N ASP A 64 18.94 -16.65 -20.96
CA ASP A 64 19.49 -17.14 -22.22
C ASP A 64 18.62 -16.73 -23.42
N ILE A 65 17.29 -16.64 -23.21
CA ILE A 65 16.35 -16.29 -24.28
C ILE A 65 16.30 -14.77 -24.51
N VAL A 66 16.34 -13.96 -23.44
CA VAL A 66 16.33 -12.48 -23.51
C VAL A 66 17.55 -11.93 -24.26
N ASN A 67 18.71 -12.57 -24.13
CA ASN A 67 19.94 -12.14 -24.81
C ASN A 67 20.03 -12.62 -26.27
N ARG A 68 19.19 -13.57 -26.69
CA ARG A 68 19.27 -14.23 -28.00
C ARG A 68 18.15 -13.82 -28.95
N TYR A 69 17.06 -13.24 -28.43
CA TYR A 69 15.87 -12.89 -29.22
C TYR A 69 15.34 -11.51 -28.83
N ASP A 70 14.82 -10.78 -29.80
CA ASP A 70 14.07 -9.54 -29.56
C ASP A 70 12.74 -9.85 -28.87
N TRP A 71 12.39 -9.01 -27.89
CA TRP A 71 11.16 -9.13 -27.10
C TRP A 71 10.60 -7.75 -26.77
N THR A 72 9.33 -7.73 -26.41
CA THR A 72 8.60 -6.51 -26.03
C THR A 72 7.90 -6.69 -24.70
N THR A 73 7.82 -5.61 -23.92
CA THR A 73 7.01 -5.54 -22.70
C THR A 73 5.63 -5.03 -23.05
N ILE A 74 4.60 -5.82 -22.75
CA ILE A 74 3.22 -5.36 -22.77
C ILE A 74 2.80 -5.07 -21.34
N THR A 75 2.48 -3.82 -21.07
CA THR A 75 1.84 -3.41 -19.81
C THR A 75 0.34 -3.47 -19.98
N ASN A 76 -0.33 -4.23 -19.12
CA ASN A 76 -1.78 -4.29 -19.12
C ASN A 76 -2.34 -3.02 -18.47
N LYS A 77 -3.57 -2.64 -18.86
CA LYS A 77 -4.29 -1.57 -18.19
C LYS A 77 -4.46 -1.93 -16.70
N PRO A 78 -4.27 -0.96 -15.78
CA PRO A 78 -4.42 -1.21 -14.36
C PRO A 78 -5.88 -1.58 -14.04
N ILE A 79 -6.05 -2.51 -13.12
CA ILE A 79 -7.36 -2.95 -12.63
C ILE A 79 -7.56 -2.37 -11.24
N TYR A 80 -8.66 -1.66 -11.02
CA TYR A 80 -9.03 -1.14 -9.70
C TYR A 80 -9.61 -2.29 -8.87
N VAL A 81 -8.85 -2.76 -7.90
CA VAL A 81 -9.31 -3.78 -6.93
C VAL A 81 -10.19 -3.10 -5.89
N ASP A 82 -9.78 -1.91 -5.45
CA ASP A 82 -10.55 -1.02 -4.60
C ASP A 82 -10.19 0.44 -4.95
N SER A 83 -10.95 1.39 -4.42
CA SER A 83 -10.74 2.84 -4.43
C SER A 83 -9.30 3.31 -4.21
N ARG A 84 -8.48 2.58 -3.44
CA ARG A 84 -7.05 2.91 -3.20
C ARG A 84 -6.09 1.79 -3.53
N ILE A 85 -6.55 0.69 -4.14
CA ILE A 85 -5.70 -0.43 -4.52
C ILE A 85 -5.86 -0.70 -6.02
N THR A 86 -4.75 -0.61 -6.75
CA THR A 86 -4.70 -0.97 -8.17
C THR A 86 -3.79 -2.16 -8.39
N GLU A 87 -4.29 -3.13 -9.14
CA GLU A 87 -3.50 -4.23 -9.69
C GLU A 87 -2.83 -3.76 -10.99
N HIS A 88 -1.53 -4.01 -11.07
CA HIS A 88 -0.72 -3.78 -12.26
C HIS A 88 -0.10 -5.10 -12.70
N SER A 89 -0.11 -5.35 -14.00
CA SER A 89 0.58 -6.49 -14.56
C SER A 89 1.26 -6.13 -15.86
N TYR A 90 2.36 -6.81 -16.13
CA TYR A 90 3.02 -6.76 -17.41
C TYR A 90 3.48 -8.16 -17.80
N GLN A 91 3.64 -8.34 -19.10
CA GLN A 91 4.14 -9.57 -19.67
C GLN A 91 5.18 -9.26 -20.74
N ASN A 92 6.18 -10.10 -20.84
CA ASN A 92 7.15 -10.02 -21.92
C ASN A 92 6.84 -11.12 -22.92
N GLN A 93 6.80 -10.73 -24.18
CA GLN A 93 6.54 -11.64 -25.30
C GLN A 93 7.62 -11.50 -26.35
N PHE A 94 7.94 -12.61 -27.00
CA PHE A 94 8.74 -12.60 -28.22
C PHE A 94 7.93 -12.07 -29.41
N HIS A 95 8.62 -11.78 -30.50
CA HIS A 95 7.98 -11.32 -31.73
C HIS A 95 7.01 -12.34 -32.35
N ASP A 96 7.19 -13.64 -32.06
CA ASP A 96 6.28 -14.72 -32.46
C ASP A 96 4.99 -14.80 -31.60
N GLY A 97 4.87 -13.94 -30.58
CA GLY A 97 3.73 -13.87 -29.67
C GLY A 97 3.82 -14.80 -28.46
N LYS A 98 4.90 -15.58 -28.30
CA LYS A 98 5.06 -16.46 -27.13
C LYS A 98 5.41 -15.64 -25.88
N ILE A 99 4.59 -15.79 -24.83
CA ILE A 99 4.80 -15.16 -23.52
C ILE A 99 5.74 -16.03 -22.68
N PHE A 100 6.86 -15.47 -22.25
CA PHE A 100 7.86 -16.16 -21.42
C PHE A 100 7.99 -15.60 -20.01
N TYR A 101 7.41 -14.41 -19.78
CA TYR A 101 7.41 -13.76 -18.49
C TYR A 101 6.09 -13.07 -18.25
N LYS A 102 5.52 -13.27 -17.07
CA LYS A 102 4.34 -12.53 -16.60
C LYS A 102 4.55 -12.16 -15.15
N TYR A 103 4.31 -10.90 -14.84
CA TYR A 103 4.48 -10.36 -13.50
C TYR A 103 3.25 -9.57 -13.09
N LYS A 104 2.90 -9.66 -11.81
CA LYS A 104 1.81 -8.91 -11.22
C LYS A 104 2.24 -8.29 -9.89
N PHE A 105 1.84 -7.04 -9.67
CA PHE A 105 2.00 -6.33 -8.42
C PHE A 105 0.80 -5.45 -8.13
N TYR A 106 0.73 -4.94 -6.91
CA TYR A 106 -0.33 -4.03 -6.47
C TYR A 106 0.28 -2.72 -6.01
N ILE A 107 -0.46 -1.64 -6.22
CA ILE A 107 -0.16 -0.31 -5.70
C ILE A 107 -1.27 0.09 -4.75
N TYR A 108 -0.90 0.53 -3.55
CA TYR A 108 -1.79 1.10 -2.55
C TYR A 108 -1.52 2.60 -2.37
N LYS A 109 -2.57 3.42 -2.46
CA LYS A 109 -2.51 4.86 -2.21
C LYS A 109 -2.61 5.14 -0.71
N ASN A 110 -1.45 5.32 -0.07
CA ASN A 110 -1.35 5.63 1.35
C ASN A 110 -1.51 7.13 1.60
N PHE A 111 -2.39 7.52 2.52
CA PHE A 111 -2.56 8.91 2.94
C PHE A 111 -1.75 9.18 4.21
N GLY A 112 -1.16 10.37 4.28
CA GLY A 112 -0.29 10.76 5.39
C GLY A 112 0.31 12.12 5.16
N ILE A 113 1.32 12.46 5.95
CA ILE A 113 2.13 13.67 5.76
C ILE A 113 3.54 13.19 5.48
N PHE A 114 3.97 13.33 4.23
CA PHE A 114 5.29 12.92 3.79
C PHE A 114 6.12 14.16 3.45
N LEU A 115 7.20 14.35 4.19
CA LEU A 115 8.14 15.44 3.97
C LEU A 115 9.28 14.90 3.09
N HIS A 116 9.56 15.60 2.00
CA HIS A 116 10.71 15.32 1.14
C HIS A 116 11.38 16.65 0.78
N GLY A 117 12.67 16.62 0.49
CA GLY A 117 13.42 17.83 0.21
C GLY A 117 14.90 17.61 0.44
N ASP A 118 15.70 18.26 -0.38
CA ASP A 118 17.14 18.38 -0.20
C ASP A 118 17.43 19.82 0.24
N GLU A 119 18.48 20.02 1.03
CA GLU A 119 18.84 21.28 1.68
C GLU A 119 18.99 22.44 0.67
N ALA A 120 19.27 22.15 -0.61
CA ALA A 120 19.36 23.12 -1.70
C ALA A 120 18.09 23.26 -2.56
N ALA A 121 17.14 22.33 -2.49
CA ALA A 121 15.93 22.29 -3.34
C ALA A 121 14.64 22.73 -2.61
N GLY A 122 14.66 22.77 -1.28
CA GLY A 122 13.54 23.21 -0.44
C GLY A 122 12.69 22.07 0.13
N LEU A 123 11.78 22.41 1.05
CA LEU A 123 10.88 21.47 1.72
C LEU A 123 9.59 21.28 0.92
N HIS A 124 9.29 20.03 0.58
CA HIS A 124 8.06 19.60 -0.07
C HIS A 124 7.21 18.73 0.85
N ILE A 125 5.90 18.98 0.85
CA ILE A 125 4.92 18.24 1.64
C ILE A 125 3.97 17.52 0.69
N GLU A 126 3.88 16.20 0.82
CA GLU A 126 2.92 15.37 0.10
C GLU A 126 1.91 14.77 1.07
N ILE A 127 0.62 14.80 0.69
CA ILE A 127 -0.48 14.26 1.51
C ILE A 127 -0.81 12.79 1.21
N SER A 128 -0.18 12.23 0.17
CA SER A 128 -0.38 10.83 -0.22
C SER A 128 0.84 10.30 -0.94
N LYS A 129 1.13 9.01 -0.76
CA LYS A 129 2.22 8.30 -1.42
C LYS A 129 1.76 6.93 -1.89
N ASN A 130 2.19 6.55 -3.09
CA ASN A 130 1.94 5.21 -3.61
C ASN A 130 2.94 4.22 -3.00
N LEU A 131 2.41 3.16 -2.38
CA LEU A 131 3.19 2.03 -1.89
C LEU A 131 2.99 0.88 -2.87
N SER A 132 4.09 0.38 -3.43
CA SER A 132 4.09 -0.80 -4.29
C SER A 132 4.75 -1.94 -3.55
N CYS A 133 4.19 -3.15 -3.64
CA CYS A 133 4.95 -4.33 -3.28
C CYS A 133 5.85 -4.66 -4.46
N LYS A 134 7.13 -4.32 -4.30
CA LYS A 134 8.20 -4.96 -5.08
C LYS A 134 8.45 -6.35 -4.47
N PRO A 135 8.87 -7.34 -5.27
CA PRO A 135 9.29 -8.63 -4.74
C PRO A 135 10.57 -8.47 -3.90
#